data_AF-A0A8T5PK94-F1
#
_entry.id   AF-A0A8T5PK94-F1
#
_cell.length_a   1.000
_cell.length_b   1.000
_cell.length_c   1.000
_cell.angle_alpha   90.00
_cell.angle_beta   90.00
_cell.angle_gamma   90.00
#
_symmetry.space_group_name_H-M   'P 1'
#
loop_
_entity.id
_entity.type
_entity.pdbx_description
1 polymer ?
#
loop_
_entity_poly.entity_id
_entity_poly.type
_entity_poly.pdbx_seq_one_letter_code
_entity_poly.pdbx_strand_id
1 'polypeptide(L)'
;IPTWVSEMLPLSFDLAMEISKFRRLMEEKFKRDYSQEEILKFIHDYLYVDENSAHSIYQYFYEQFYFTEIPSDKKIVIEHYSDEKRKYAIFHTLFGRRVNDCLSRAIAFAVGRQQHRDADIGINDNGFYIGYDKGVNALQAFKALEPKHLRQILENAIENSEVL
;
A
#
# COMPACT_ATOMS: atom_id res chain seq x y z
N ILE A 1 -0.10 -15.87 7.32
CA ILE A 1 1.13 -15.09 7.58
C ILE A 1 1.02 -14.57 9.01
N PRO A 2 1.98 -14.85 9.91
CA PRO A 2 1.92 -14.34 11.28
C PRO A 2 2.00 -12.81 11.29
N THR A 3 1.19 -12.16 12.12
CA THR A 3 1.26 -10.70 12.34
C THR A 3 2.39 -10.40 13.32
N TRP A 4 3.49 -9.84 12.82
CA TRP A 4 4.59 -9.38 13.66
C TRP A 4 4.33 -7.92 14.08
N VAL A 5 4.17 -7.69 15.37
CA VAL A 5 4.07 -6.36 15.98
C VAL A 5 5.33 -6.15 16.81
N SER A 6 6.26 -5.35 16.30
CA SER A 6 7.36 -4.80 17.09
C SER A 6 6.86 -3.55 17.81
N GLU A 7 7.43 -3.20 18.96
CA GLU A 7 7.14 -1.96 19.74
C GLU A 7 7.44 -0.64 18.98
N MET A 8 7.61 -0.68 17.65
CA MET A 8 7.73 0.52 16.84
C MET A 8 6.38 1.23 16.70
N LEU A 9 6.39 2.55 16.92
CA LEU A 9 5.26 3.40 16.59
C LEU A 9 4.92 3.23 15.10
N PRO A 10 3.62 3.15 14.75
CA PRO A 10 3.21 2.99 13.36
C PRO A 10 3.68 4.18 12.51
N LEU A 11 4.06 3.91 11.26
CA LEU A 11 4.36 4.97 10.30
C LEU A 11 3.21 6.00 10.23
N SER A 12 3.54 7.28 10.45
CA SER A 12 2.58 8.37 10.38
C SER A 12 2.17 8.68 8.94
N PHE A 13 0.97 9.24 8.76
CA PHE A 13 0.48 9.64 7.43
C PHE A 13 1.42 10.65 6.76
N ASP A 14 1.84 11.68 7.48
CA ASP A 14 2.67 12.75 6.92
C ASP A 14 4.02 12.23 6.42
N LEU A 15 4.69 11.37 7.22
CA LEU A 15 5.96 10.77 6.82
C LEU A 15 5.76 9.80 5.65
N ALA A 16 4.69 9.00 5.68
CA ALA A 16 4.36 8.09 4.58
C ALA A 16 4.17 8.86 3.27
N MET A 17 3.47 10.00 3.30
CA MET A 17 3.24 10.85 2.13
C MET A 17 4.54 11.43 1.57
N GLU A 18 5.48 11.88 2.41
CA GLU A 18 6.78 12.37 1.92
C GLU A 18 7.65 11.26 1.33
N ILE A 19 7.65 10.05 1.92
CA ILE A 19 8.32 8.88 1.32
C ILE A 19 7.65 8.53 -0.01
N SER A 20 6.32 8.54 -0.06
CA SER A 20 5.54 8.20 -1.26
C SER A 20 5.76 9.20 -2.40
N LYS A 21 5.91 10.48 -2.06
CA LYS A 21 6.31 11.54 -2.99
C LYS A 21 7.73 11.33 -3.52
N PHE A 22 8.68 10.93 -2.68
CA PHE A 22 10.03 10.55 -3.13
C PHE A 22 9.98 9.39 -4.14
N ARG A 23 9.17 8.35 -3.88
CA ARG A 23 8.94 7.25 -4.83
C ARG A 23 8.43 7.74 -6.18
N ARG A 24 7.49 8.69 -6.19
CA ARG A 24 7.00 9.32 -7.43
C ARG A 24 8.11 10.07 -8.15
N LEU A 25 8.93 10.86 -7.45
CA LEU A 25 10.04 11.60 -8.06
C LEU A 25 11.07 10.67 -8.69
N MET A 26 11.35 9.53 -8.05
CA MET A 26 12.20 8.47 -8.62
C MET A 26 11.58 7.90 -9.91
N GLU A 27 10.30 7.50 -9.87
CA GLU A 27 9.59 7.00 -11.05
C GLU A 27 9.59 8.02 -12.21
N GLU A 28 9.34 9.30 -11.92
CA GLU A 28 9.35 10.38 -12.91
C GLU A 28 10.73 10.55 -13.57
N LYS A 29 11.82 10.36 -12.83
CA LYS A 29 13.19 10.43 -13.36
C LYS A 29 13.51 9.25 -14.27
N PHE A 30 13.14 8.03 -13.87
CA PHE A 30 13.31 6.86 -14.73
C PHE A 30 12.50 6.99 -16.02
N LYS A 31 11.25 7.46 -15.96
CA LYS A 31 10.40 7.66 -17.16
C LYS A 31 10.91 8.75 -18.11
N ARG A 32 11.77 9.64 -17.64
CA ARG A 32 12.38 10.70 -18.45
C ARG A 32 13.80 10.35 -18.89
N ASP A 33 14.23 9.10 -18.70
CA ASP A 33 15.54 8.58 -19.10
C ASP A 33 16.72 9.41 -18.55
N TYR A 34 16.60 9.90 -17.31
CA TYR A 34 17.73 10.54 -16.61
C TYR A 34 18.88 9.54 -16.44
N SER A 35 20.12 10.03 -16.52
CA SER A 35 21.29 9.18 -16.34
C SER A 35 21.40 8.68 -14.89
N GLN A 36 22.09 7.55 -14.69
CA GLN A 36 22.34 7.01 -13.36
C GLN A 36 23.02 8.04 -12.46
N GLU A 37 24.01 8.77 -12.97
CA GLU A 37 24.72 9.82 -12.23
C GLU A 37 23.78 10.95 -11.80
N GLU A 38 22.84 11.37 -12.66
CA GLU A 38 21.87 12.42 -12.33
C GLU A 38 20.89 11.96 -11.24
N ILE A 39 20.46 10.70 -11.27
CA ILE A 39 19.56 10.14 -10.27
C ILE A 39 20.30 9.95 -8.93
N LEU A 40 21.54 9.44 -8.95
CA LEU A 40 22.36 9.31 -7.74
C LEU A 40 22.59 10.68 -7.08
N LYS A 41 22.95 11.70 -7.87
CA LYS A 41 23.09 13.07 -7.36
C LYS A 41 21.79 13.59 -6.74
N PHE A 42 20.66 13.33 -7.38
CA PHE A 42 19.36 13.69 -6.81
C PHE A 42 19.10 12.99 -5.46
N ILE A 43 19.38 11.70 -5.34
CA ILE A 43 19.20 10.96 -4.08
C ILE A 43 20.06 11.56 -2.97
N HIS A 44 21.32 11.87 -3.27
CA HIS A 44 22.23 12.57 -2.36
C HIS A 44 21.70 13.91 -1.89
N ASP A 45 21.33 14.77 -2.83
CA ASP A 45 20.87 16.13 -2.53
C ASP A 45 19.52 16.12 -1.79
N TYR A 46 18.67 15.13 -2.06
CA TYR A 46 17.32 15.04 -1.46
C TYR A 46 17.32 14.38 -0.09
N LEU A 47 18.11 13.33 0.12
CA LEU A 47 18.11 12.52 1.36
C LEU A 47 19.34 12.75 2.25
N TYR A 48 20.38 13.44 1.77
CA TYR A 48 21.62 13.69 2.50
C TYR A 48 22.30 12.40 2.98
N VAL A 49 22.36 11.38 2.13
CA VAL A 49 22.92 10.05 2.41
C VAL A 49 24.35 9.91 1.86
N ASP A 50 25.05 8.85 2.22
CA ASP A 50 26.36 8.51 1.63
C ASP A 50 26.22 7.78 0.29
N GLU A 51 27.32 7.64 -0.45
CA GLU A 51 27.36 7.04 -1.80
C GLU A 51 26.83 5.62 -1.84
N ASN A 52 27.15 4.79 -0.84
CA ASN A 52 26.70 3.39 -0.83
C ASN A 52 25.20 3.31 -0.57
N SER A 53 24.68 4.17 0.31
CA SER A 53 23.25 4.28 0.56
C SER A 53 22.50 4.79 -0.66
N ALA A 54 23.01 5.84 -1.33
CA ALA A 54 22.42 6.37 -2.55
C ALA A 54 22.37 5.31 -3.67
N HIS A 55 23.46 4.55 -3.84
CA HIS A 55 23.52 3.47 -4.82
C HIS A 55 22.55 2.33 -4.51
N SER A 56 22.43 1.97 -3.23
CA SER A 56 21.49 0.93 -2.80
C SER A 56 20.04 1.34 -3.04
N ILE A 57 19.70 2.61 -2.76
CA ILE A 57 18.37 3.17 -3.03
C ILE A 57 18.10 3.21 -4.53
N TYR A 58 19.06 3.69 -5.32
CA TYR A 58 18.96 3.71 -6.78
C TYR A 58 18.67 2.32 -7.33
N GLN A 59 19.48 1.32 -6.94
CA GLN A 59 19.36 -0.05 -7.44
C GLN A 59 18.01 -0.66 -7.08
N TYR A 60 17.54 -0.45 -5.85
CA TYR A 60 16.22 -0.92 -5.42
C TYR A 60 15.10 -0.38 -6.31
N PHE A 61 15.09 0.93 -6.60
CA PHE A 61 14.06 1.51 -7.45
C PHE A 61 14.25 1.17 -8.93
N TYR A 62 15.49 1.04 -9.39
CA TYR A 62 15.81 0.62 -10.74
C TYR A 62 15.25 -0.79 -11.00
N GLU A 63 15.56 -1.75 -10.15
CA GLU A 63 15.03 -3.12 -10.25
C GLU A 63 13.51 -3.14 -10.20
N GLN A 64 12.91 -2.42 -9.24
CA GLN A 64 11.46 -2.30 -9.14
C GLN A 64 10.86 -1.72 -10.42
N PHE A 65 11.42 -0.64 -10.98
CA PHE A 65 10.89 0.05 -12.17
C PHE A 65 10.89 -0.83 -13.42
N TYR A 66 11.96 -1.61 -13.61
CA TYR A 66 12.07 -2.52 -14.75
C TYR A 66 11.26 -3.81 -14.57
N PHE A 67 11.03 -4.23 -13.33
CA PHE A 67 10.24 -5.41 -13.04
C PHE A 67 8.72 -5.13 -13.00
N THR A 68 8.31 -4.00 -12.40
CA THR A 68 6.90 -3.67 -12.16
C THR A 68 6.68 -2.18 -11.88
N GLU A 69 5.49 -1.80 -11.44
CA GLU A 69 5.15 -0.44 -11.09
C GLU A 69 5.67 -0.02 -9.71
N ILE A 70 6.14 1.23 -9.60
CA ILE A 70 6.47 1.85 -8.31
C ILE A 70 5.19 2.49 -7.71
N PRO A 71 4.65 2.01 -6.58
CA PRO A 71 3.53 2.66 -5.90
C PRO A 71 3.95 4.01 -5.29
N SER A 72 3.06 5.00 -5.34
CA SER A 72 3.34 6.38 -4.92
C SER A 72 2.10 7.13 -4.42
N ASP A 73 2.28 8.40 -4.04
CA ASP A 73 1.23 9.28 -3.48
C ASP A 73 0.05 9.48 -4.44
N LYS A 74 0.28 9.27 -5.74
CA LYS A 74 -0.72 9.41 -6.81
C LYS A 74 -1.08 8.11 -7.50
N LYS A 75 -0.49 6.99 -7.06
CA LYS A 75 -0.64 5.70 -7.75
C LYS A 75 -0.66 4.56 -6.75
N ILE A 76 -1.84 3.97 -6.56
CA ILE A 76 -2.03 2.75 -5.80
C ILE A 76 -1.86 1.56 -6.73
N VAL A 77 -0.92 0.67 -6.40
CA VAL A 77 -0.72 -0.60 -7.11
C VAL A 77 -1.47 -1.70 -6.37
N ILE A 78 -2.26 -2.49 -7.10
CA ILE A 78 -3.04 -3.59 -6.53
C ILE A 78 -2.59 -4.89 -7.18
N GLU A 79 -1.86 -5.70 -6.41
CA GLU A 79 -1.35 -6.99 -6.85
C GLU A 79 -2.36 -8.09 -6.50
N HIS A 80 -2.61 -9.00 -7.46
CA HIS A 80 -3.53 -10.11 -7.28
C HIS A 80 -2.74 -11.40 -7.20
N TYR A 81 -2.81 -12.06 -6.04
CA TYR A 81 -2.19 -13.36 -5.81
C TYR A 81 -3.29 -14.40 -5.58
N SER A 82 -3.14 -15.59 -6.15
CA SER A 82 -4.09 -16.70 -5.97
C SER A 82 -3.34 -17.93 -5.50
N ASP A 83 -3.76 -18.46 -4.36
CA ASP A 83 -3.38 -19.78 -3.88
C ASP A 83 -4.48 -20.79 -4.26
N GLU A 84 -4.25 -22.10 -4.05
CA GLU A 84 -5.14 -23.18 -4.51
C GLU A 84 -6.61 -22.98 -4.07
N LYS A 85 -6.82 -22.42 -2.87
CA LYS A 85 -8.14 -22.22 -2.25
C LYS A 85 -8.55 -20.76 -2.05
N ARG A 86 -7.60 -19.81 -2.02
CA ARG A 86 -7.85 -18.41 -1.62
C ARG A 86 -7.29 -17.42 -2.63
N LYS A 87 -7.98 -16.28 -2.79
CA LYS A 87 -7.48 -15.13 -3.53
C LYS A 87 -7.09 -14.02 -2.58
N TYR A 88 -6.07 -13.27 -2.96
CA TYR A 88 -5.54 -12.15 -2.21
C TYR A 88 -5.43 -10.94 -3.13
N ALA A 89 -5.93 -9.81 -2.67
CA ALA A 89 -5.65 -8.51 -3.27
C ALA A 89 -4.74 -7.75 -2.31
N ILE A 90 -3.52 -7.47 -2.74
CA ILE A 90 -2.49 -6.77 -1.98
C ILE A 90 -2.48 -5.32 -2.46
N PHE A 91 -2.83 -4.42 -1.56
CA PHE A 91 -2.86 -2.97 -1.80
C PHE A 91 -1.53 -2.39 -1.34
N HIS A 92 -0.74 -1.92 -2.30
CA HIS A 92 0.50 -1.21 -2.03
C HIS A 92 0.19 0.27 -1.77
N THR A 93 -0.20 0.57 -0.53
CA THR A 93 -0.63 1.91 -0.06
C THR A 93 0.29 2.42 1.03
N LEU A 94 1.29 3.23 0.66
CA LEU A 94 2.20 3.88 1.60
C LEU A 94 1.56 5.16 2.16
N PHE A 95 0.48 5.00 2.93
CA PHE A 95 -0.23 6.10 3.61
C PHE A 95 -0.11 6.02 5.13
N GLY A 96 0.73 5.12 5.64
CA GLY A 96 0.89 4.90 7.07
C GLY A 96 -0.18 3.97 7.65
N ARG A 97 0.12 3.39 8.81
CA ARG A 97 -0.63 2.24 9.34
C ARG A 97 -2.09 2.54 9.63
N ARG A 98 -2.37 3.72 10.20
CA ARG A 98 -3.72 4.12 10.60
C ARG A 98 -4.65 4.26 9.39
N VAL A 99 -4.12 4.82 8.29
CA VAL A 99 -4.89 4.95 7.05
C VAL A 99 -5.09 3.59 6.41
N ASN A 100 -4.06 2.74 6.41
CA ASN A 100 -4.16 1.37 5.91
C ASN A 100 -5.17 0.54 6.70
N ASP A 101 -5.21 0.65 8.03
CA ASP A 101 -6.19 -0.05 8.88
C ASP A 101 -7.63 0.40 8.60
N CYS A 102 -7.86 1.72 8.46
CA CYS A 102 -9.17 2.20 8.06
C CYS A 102 -9.59 1.68 6.67
N LEU A 103 -8.71 1.84 5.66
CA LEU A 103 -9.02 1.41 4.30
C LEU A 103 -9.25 -0.10 4.21
N SER A 104 -8.43 -0.90 4.89
CA SER A 104 -8.58 -2.36 4.88
C SER A 104 -9.90 -2.79 5.48
N ARG A 105 -10.33 -2.19 6.60
CA ARG A 105 -11.63 -2.47 7.24
C ARG A 105 -12.80 -2.07 6.35
N ALA A 106 -12.75 -0.89 5.74
CA ALA A 106 -13.80 -0.44 4.85
C ALA A 106 -13.98 -1.36 3.63
N ILE A 107 -12.87 -1.80 3.03
CA ILE A 107 -12.89 -2.72 1.88
C ILE A 107 -13.34 -4.10 2.33
N ALA A 108 -12.84 -4.62 3.45
CA ALA A 108 -13.24 -5.92 3.98
C ALA A 108 -14.73 -5.96 4.31
N PHE A 109 -15.27 -4.90 4.91
CA PHE A 109 -16.71 -4.79 5.15
C PHE A 109 -17.51 -4.80 3.85
N ALA A 110 -17.08 -4.05 2.83
CA ALA A 110 -17.72 -4.05 1.53
C ALA A 110 -17.67 -5.43 0.85
N VAL A 111 -16.52 -6.10 0.91
CA VAL A 111 -16.32 -7.48 0.41
C VAL A 111 -17.20 -8.47 1.18
N GLY A 112 -17.26 -8.36 2.50
CA GLY A 112 -18.01 -9.28 3.34
C GLY A 112 -19.53 -9.16 3.14
N ARG A 113 -20.04 -7.95 2.89
CA ARG A 113 -21.44 -7.77 2.48
C ARG A 113 -21.78 -8.40 1.13
N GLN A 114 -20.81 -8.46 0.20
CA GLN A 114 -21.01 -9.14 -1.09
C GLN A 114 -20.95 -10.67 -0.96
N GLN A 115 -20.14 -11.20 -0.03
CA GLN A 115 -19.94 -12.65 0.15
C GLN A 115 -20.83 -13.30 1.22
N HIS A 116 -21.48 -12.50 2.08
CA HIS A 116 -22.08 -12.97 3.33
C HIS A 116 -21.11 -13.80 4.19
N ARG A 117 -19.82 -13.45 4.15
CA ARG A 117 -18.71 -14.10 4.86
C ARG A 117 -17.65 -13.07 5.21
N ASP A 118 -16.87 -13.36 6.25
CA ASP A 118 -15.78 -12.49 6.66
C ASP A 118 -14.60 -12.56 5.69
N ALA A 119 -13.99 -11.40 5.44
CA ALA A 119 -12.76 -11.30 4.67
C ALA A 119 -11.55 -11.35 5.60
N ASP A 120 -10.48 -12.03 5.15
CA ASP A 120 -9.22 -12.08 5.87
C ASP A 120 -8.43 -10.78 5.62
N ILE A 121 -7.84 -10.19 6.65
CA ILE A 121 -7.15 -8.91 6.55
C ILE A 121 -5.78 -9.02 7.21
N GLY A 122 -4.73 -8.54 6.54
CA GLY A 122 -3.45 -8.24 7.20
C GLY A 122 -2.95 -6.85 6.81
N ILE A 123 -2.40 -6.13 7.79
CA ILE A 123 -2.08 -4.70 7.69
C ILE A 123 -0.61 -4.45 8.03
N ASN A 124 0.03 -3.60 7.24
CA ASN A 124 1.36 -3.07 7.46
C ASN A 124 1.40 -1.56 7.16
N ASP A 125 2.54 -0.93 7.42
CA ASP A 125 2.78 0.50 7.18
C ASP A 125 2.77 0.85 5.69
N ASN A 126 3.18 -0.11 4.84
CA ASN A 126 3.32 0.07 3.39
C ASN A 126 2.11 -0.43 2.59
N GLY A 127 1.09 -0.98 3.25
CA GLY A 127 -0.07 -1.55 2.58
C GLY A 127 -0.85 -2.53 3.44
N PHE A 128 -1.79 -3.21 2.81
CA PHE A 128 -2.59 -4.27 3.43
C PHE A 128 -3.00 -5.30 2.37
N TYR A 129 -3.46 -6.47 2.81
CA TYR A 129 -4.07 -7.44 1.92
C TYR A 129 -5.50 -7.77 2.38
N ILE A 130 -6.34 -8.12 1.40
CA ILE A 130 -7.66 -8.68 1.61
C ILE A 130 -7.68 -10.08 1.01
N GLY A 131 -7.89 -11.10 1.86
CA GLY A 131 -8.10 -12.48 1.46
C GLY A 131 -9.59 -12.78 1.30
N TYR A 132 -9.97 -13.42 0.19
CA TYR A 132 -11.36 -13.72 -0.15
C TYR A 132 -11.50 -15.01 -0.98
N ASP A 133 -12.71 -15.58 -0.96
CA ASP A 133 -13.06 -16.76 -1.77
C ASP A 133 -13.27 -16.42 -3.26
N LYS A 134 -13.17 -17.42 -4.14
CA LYS A 134 -13.35 -17.24 -5.60
C LYS A 134 -14.71 -16.60 -5.91
N GLY A 135 -14.72 -15.56 -6.74
CA GLY A 135 -15.95 -14.90 -7.23
C GLY A 135 -16.12 -13.45 -6.82
N VAL A 136 -15.29 -12.94 -5.90
CA VAL A 136 -15.28 -11.51 -5.54
C VAL A 136 -14.07 -10.79 -6.06
N ASN A 137 -14.23 -9.48 -6.22
CA ASN A 137 -13.24 -8.59 -6.78
C ASN A 137 -13.03 -7.42 -5.79
N ALA A 138 -11.97 -7.50 -4.99
CA ALA A 138 -11.61 -6.46 -4.02
C ALA A 138 -11.40 -5.09 -4.69
N LEU A 139 -10.96 -5.04 -5.95
CA LEU A 139 -10.86 -3.80 -6.71
C LEU A 139 -12.23 -3.18 -6.99
N GLN A 140 -13.25 -3.99 -7.28
CA GLN A 140 -14.62 -3.47 -7.44
C GLN A 140 -15.17 -2.93 -6.12
N ALA A 141 -14.93 -3.65 -5.01
CA ALA A 141 -15.30 -3.18 -3.67
C ALA A 141 -14.62 -1.83 -3.35
N PHE A 142 -13.33 -1.71 -3.63
CA PHE A 142 -12.59 -0.45 -3.46
C PHE A 142 -13.17 0.68 -4.33
N LYS A 143 -13.47 0.42 -5.61
CA LYS A 143 -14.08 1.41 -6.52
C LYS A 143 -15.49 1.84 -6.12
N ALA A 144 -16.21 1.01 -5.37
CA ALA A 144 -17.54 1.32 -4.87
C ALA A 144 -17.53 2.17 -3.59
N LEU A 145 -16.36 2.35 -2.95
CA LEU A 145 -16.25 3.20 -1.77
C LEU A 145 -16.35 4.67 -2.16
N GLU A 146 -17.37 5.35 -1.65
CA GLU A 146 -17.54 6.78 -1.83
C GLU A 146 -17.03 7.54 -0.59
N PRO A 147 -16.19 8.58 -0.74
CA PRO A 147 -15.61 9.31 0.39
C PRO A 147 -16.66 9.84 1.40
N LYS A 148 -17.82 10.29 0.91
CA LYS A 148 -18.93 10.79 1.74
C LYS A 148 -19.56 9.72 2.64
N HIS A 149 -19.47 8.45 2.26
CA HIS A 149 -20.02 7.33 3.03
C HIS A 149 -18.96 6.60 3.84
N LEU A 150 -17.67 6.94 3.70
CA LEU A 150 -16.57 6.21 4.31
C LEU A 150 -16.66 6.18 5.84
N ARG A 151 -17.05 7.28 6.49
CA ARG A 151 -17.24 7.32 7.95
C ARG A 151 -18.30 6.31 8.39
N GLN A 152 -19.47 6.32 7.77
CA GLN A 152 -20.55 5.40 8.11
C GLN A 152 -20.16 3.93 7.85
N ILE A 153 -19.41 3.67 6.76
CA ILE A 153 -18.88 2.33 6.47
C ILE A 153 -17.93 1.88 7.57
N LEU A 154 -17.04 2.76 8.03
CA LEU A 154 -16.09 2.46 9.10
C LEU A 154 -16.77 2.23 10.45
N GLU A 155 -17.78 3.03 10.81
CA GLU A 155 -18.57 2.84 12.03
C GLU A 155 -19.20 1.44 12.04
N ASN A 156 -19.88 1.05 10.96
CA ASN A 156 -20.43 -0.30 10.82
C ASN A 156 -19.34 -1.40 10.83
N ALA A 157 -18.18 -1.15 10.21
CA ALA A 157 -17.10 -2.12 10.16
C ALA A 157 -16.48 -2.37 11.54
N ILE A 158 -16.39 -1.35 12.39
CA ILE A 158 -15.88 -1.45 13.75
C ILE A 158 -16.87 -2.22 14.64
N GLU A 159 -18.16 -1.88 14.58
CA GLU A 159 -19.21 -2.57 15.36
C GLU A 159 -19.27 -4.07 15.10
N ASN A 160 -18.97 -4.48 13.86
CA ASN A 160 -18.96 -5.89 13.44
C ASN A 160 -17.58 -6.56 13.56
N SER A 161 -16.58 -5.88 14.12
CA SER A 161 -15.23 -6.44 14.32
C SER A 161 -14.97 -6.73 15.80
N GLU A 162 -14.14 -7.73 16.09
CA GLU A 162 -13.77 -8.14 17.47
C GLU A 162 -12.85 -7.11 18.21
N VAL A 163 -12.81 -5.85 17.79
CA VAL A 163 -11.85 -4.83 18.28
C VAL A 163 -12.41 -3.97 19.42
N LEU A 164 -13.45 -4.43 20.11
CA LEU A 164 -14.01 -3.76 21.30
C LEU A 164 -13.54 -4.39 22.61
#